data_AF-A0A2V6GH70-F1
#
_entry.id   AF-A0A2V6GH70-F1
#
_cell.length_a   1.000
_cell.length_b   1.000
_cell.length_c   1.000
_cell.angle_alpha   90.00
_cell.angle_beta   90.00
_cell.angle_gamma   90.00
#
_symmetry.space_group_name_H-M   'P 1'
#
loop_
_entity.id
_entity.type
_entity.pdbx_description
1 polymer ?
#
loop_
_entity_poly.entity_id
_entity_poly.type
_entity_poly.pdbx_seq_one_letter_code
_entity_poly.pdbx_strand_id
1 'polypeptide(L)' 'IRKQDRHWREQIENGVAEWWKLLEARAMNEAKPINPQRVFWELSPRLPDNCIIVADSGSAANWFARD' A
#
# COMPACT_ATOMS: atom_id res chain seq x y z
N ILE A 1 -4.56 2.65 -32.93
CA ILE A 1 -4.27 4.10 -32.74
C ILE A 1 -4.33 4.40 -31.25
N ARG A 2 -3.32 5.05 -30.67
CA ARG A 2 -3.31 5.41 -29.23
C ARG A 2 -4.11 6.70 -29.04
N LYS A 3 -4.98 6.74 -28.01
CA LYS A 3 -5.72 7.96 -27.63
C LYS A 3 -4.73 9.04 -27.16
N GLN A 4 -4.81 10.23 -27.76
CA GLN A 4 -3.92 11.37 -27.50
C GLN A 4 -4.29 12.14 -26.23
N ASP A 5 -5.59 12.20 -25.91
CA ASP A 5 -6.05 12.70 -24.62
C ASP A 5 -5.78 11.66 -23.53
N ARG A 6 -4.98 12.09 -22.55
CA ARG A 6 -4.44 11.27 -21.45
C ARG A 6 -4.92 11.72 -20.08
N HIS A 7 -5.72 12.79 -20.02
CA HIS A 7 -6.00 13.51 -18.78
C HIS A 7 -6.57 12.61 -17.68
N TRP A 8 -7.55 11.76 -18.01
CA TRP A 8 -8.13 10.82 -17.04
C TRP A 8 -7.10 9.83 -16.48
N ARG A 9 -6.22 9.28 -17.32
CA ARG A 9 -5.19 8.35 -16.87
C ARG A 9 -4.17 9.06 -15.97
N GLU A 10 -3.75 10.26 -16.35
CA GLU A 10 -2.79 11.06 -15.58
C GLU A 10 -3.36 11.42 -14.19
N GLN A 11 -4.66 11.76 -14.11
CA GLN A 11 -5.33 11.98 -12.83
C GLN A 11 -5.29 10.75 -11.93
N ILE A 12 -5.56 9.56 -12.49
CA ILE A 12 -5.51 8.30 -11.73
C ILE A 12 -4.08 7.98 -11.30
N GLU A 13 -3.08 8.12 -12.18
CA GLU A 13 -1.67 7.89 -11.87
C GLU A 13 -1.18 8.80 -10.75
N ASN A 14 -1.55 10.09 -10.80
CA ASN A 14 -1.23 11.05 -9.75
C ASN A 14 -1.90 10.68 -8.42
N GLY A 15 -3.19 10.31 -8.46
CA GLY A 15 -3.91 9.86 -7.26
C GLY A 15 -3.30 8.62 -6.63
N VAL A 16 -2.85 7.65 -7.45
CA VAL A 16 -2.13 6.45 -6.96
C VAL A 16 -0.80 6.84 -6.33
N ALA A 17 -0.03 7.73 -6.97
CA ALA A 17 1.25 8.19 -6.42
C ALA A 17 1.10 8.95 -5.10
N GLU A 18 0.07 9.80 -4.97
CA GLU A 18 -0.27 10.48 -3.72
C GLU A 18 -0.71 9.51 -2.63
N TRP A 19 -1.50 8.50 -3.00
CA TRP A 19 -1.97 7.47 -2.08
C TRP A 19 -0.80 6.69 -1.46
N TRP A 20 0.18 6.27 -2.26
CA TRP A 20 1.37 5.58 -1.75
C TRP A 20 2.15 6.41 -0.72
N LYS A 21 2.33 7.71 -0.97
CA LYS A 21 2.99 8.63 -0.02
C LYS A 21 2.22 8.74 1.30
N LEU A 22 0.89 8.80 1.22
CA LEU A 22 0.04 8.88 2.40
C LEU A 22 0.11 7.60 3.24
N LEU A 23 0.13 6.44 2.60
CA LEU A 23 0.25 5.15 3.29
C LEU A 23 1.62 5.00 3.97
N GLU A 24 2.70 5.35 3.27
CA GLU A 24 4.05 5.35 3.83
C GLU A 24 4.13 6.23 5.10
N ALA A 25 3.64 7.46 5.02
CA ALA A 25 3.62 8.38 6.16
C ALA A 25 2.84 7.80 7.34
N ARG A 26 1.69 7.16 7.08
CA ARG A 26 0.89 6.50 8.13
C ARG A 26 1.60 5.30 8.75
N ALA A 27 2.29 4.49 7.93
CA ALA A 27 3.07 3.36 8.41
C ALA A 27 4.25 3.79 9.28
N MET A 28 4.87 4.94 8.97
CA MET A 28 6.00 5.49 9.73
C MET A 28 5.61 6.25 11.00
N ASN A 29 4.32 6.50 11.23
CA ASN A 29 3.87 7.14 12.47
C ASN A 29 4.27 6.33 13.71
N GLU A 30 4.77 7.03 14.73
CA GLU A 30 5.14 6.46 16.01
C GLU A 30 3.90 5.95 16.76
N ALA A 31 4.05 4.81 17.44
CA ALA A 31 3.04 4.25 18.33
C ALA A 31 3.73 3.46 19.45
N LYS A 32 3.00 3.20 20.54
CA LYS A 32 3.48 2.39 21.66
C LYS A 32 2.60 1.14 21.81
N PRO A 33 3.16 -0.08 21.82
CA PRO A 33 4.59 -0.40 21.67
C PRO A 33 5.08 -0.35 20.21
N ILE A 34 4.20 -0.57 19.23
CA ILE A 34 4.54 -0.58 17.79
C ILE A 34 3.31 -0.23 16.96
N ASN A 35 3.51 0.41 15.81
CA ASN A 35 2.46 0.63 14.82
C ASN A 35 2.26 -0.67 14.00
N PRO A 36 1.10 -1.33 14.07
CA PRO A 36 0.87 -2.59 13.36
C PRO A 36 0.98 -2.43 11.84
N GLN A 37 0.53 -1.29 11.28
CA GLN A 37 0.60 -1.03 9.85
C GLN A 37 2.06 -1.04 9.35
N ARG A 38 3.00 -0.57 10.18
CA ARG A 38 4.44 -0.57 9.84
C ARG A 38 4.97 -1.97 9.56
N VAL A 39 4.45 -2.98 10.26
CA VAL A 39 4.87 -4.37 10.07
C VAL A 39 4.56 -4.85 8.65
N PHE A 40 3.36 -4.53 8.15
CA PHE A 40 2.92 -4.91 6.80
C PHE A 40 3.70 -4.13 5.73
N TRP A 41 3.81 -2.81 5.87
CA TRP A 41 4.58 -1.96 4.94
C TRP A 41 6.02 -2.43 4.76
N GLU A 42 6.69 -2.77 5.86
CA GLU A 42 8.08 -3.23 5.86
C GLU A 42 8.25 -4.68 5.38
N LEU A 43 7.20 -5.51 5.51
CA LEU A 43 7.21 -6.90 5.07
C LEU A 43 6.99 -7.01 3.56
N SER A 44 6.06 -6.23 3.00
CA SER A 44 5.66 -6.22 1.59
C SER A 44 6.85 -6.30 0.59
N PRO A 45 7.86 -5.40 0.64
CA PRO A 45 8.99 -5.45 -0.30
C PRO A 45 9.99 -6.60 -0.05
N ARG A 46 9.85 -7.35 1.06
CA ARG A 46 10.72 -8.47 1.43
C ARG A 46 10.13 -9.82 1.06
N LEU A 47 8.87 -9.86 0.66
CA LEU A 47 8.15 -11.08 0.33
C LEU A 47 8.60 -11.60 -1.06
N PRO A 48 8.78 -12.92 -1.22
CA PRO A 48 9.00 -13.51 -2.55
C PRO A 48 7.77 -13.34 -3.45
N ASP A 49 8.00 -13.17 -4.76
CA ASP A 49 6.94 -12.95 -5.78
C ASP A 49 5.76 -13.95 -5.70
N ASN A 50 6.04 -15.20 -5.35
CA ASN A 50 5.04 -16.29 -5.32
C ASN A 50 4.73 -16.78 -3.90
N CYS A 51 4.91 -15.94 -2.89
CA CYS A 51 4.52 -16.30 -1.53
C CYS A 51 2.98 -16.43 -1.40
N ILE A 52 2.55 -17.35 -0.55
CA ILE A 52 1.15 -17.47 -0.15
C ILE A 52 1.01 -16.81 1.22
N ILE A 53 0.19 -15.76 1.30
CA ILE A 53 -0.07 -15.04 2.54
C ILE A 53 -1.48 -15.39 3.01
N VAL A 54 -1.58 -15.80 4.26
CA VAL A 54 -2.84 -16.07 4.93
C VAL A 54 -3.02 -15.04 6.04
N ALA A 55 -4.10 -14.28 5.96
CA ALA A 55 -4.48 -13.30 6.98
C ALA A 55 -5.83 -13.69 7.58
N ASP A 56 -5.97 -13.51 8.88
CA ASP A 56 -7.28 -13.56 9.52
C ASP A 56 -8.12 -12.33 9.09
N SER A 57 -9.43 -12.45 9.26
CA SER A 57 -10.36 -11.34 9.10
C SER A 57 -10.01 -10.16 10.03
N GLY A 58 -10.22 -8.94 9.54
CA GLY A 58 -10.00 -7.71 10.30
C GLY A 58 -8.87 -6.85 9.73
N SER A 59 -8.28 -6.00 10.59
CA SER A 59 -7.32 -4.97 10.15
C SER A 59 -6.07 -5.56 9.48
N ALA A 60 -5.66 -6.78 9.85
CA ALA A 60 -4.55 -7.48 9.22
C ALA A 60 -4.78 -7.73 7.72
N ALA A 61 -5.96 -8.22 7.34
CA ALA A 61 -6.32 -8.40 5.93
C ALA A 61 -6.36 -7.07 5.16
N ASN A 62 -6.85 -6.00 5.81
CA ASN A 62 -6.89 -4.68 5.19
C ASN A 62 -5.50 -4.06 5.00
N TRP A 63 -4.60 -4.19 5.98
CA TRP A 63 -3.23 -3.72 5.84
C TRP A 63 -2.47 -4.52 4.78
N PHE A 64 -2.59 -5.84 4.79
CA PHE A 64 -2.01 -6.66 3.71
C PHE A 64 -2.50 -6.25 2.31
N ALA A 65 -3.79 -5.98 2.14
CA ALA A 65 -4.35 -5.63 0.83
C ALA A 65 -3.96 -4.23 0.34
N ARG A 66 -3.36 -3.38 1.20
CA ARG A 66 -3.21 -1.95 0.96
C ARG A 66 -1.76 -1.45 1.08
N ASP A 67 -1.00 -2.02 2.02
CA ASP A 67 0.34 -1.62 2.44
C ASP A 67 1.36 -2.70 2.02
#